data_AF-X0YK09-F1
#
_entry.id   AF-X0YK09-F1
#
_cell.length_a   1.000
_cell.length_b   1.000
_cell.length_c   1.000
_cell.angle_alpha   90.00
_cell.angle_beta   90.00
_cell.angle_gamma   90.00
#
_symmetry.space_group_name_H-M   'P 1'
#
loop_
_entity.id
_entity.type
_entity.pdbx_description
1 polymer ?
#
loop_
_entity_poly.entity_id
_entity_poly.type
_entity_poly.pdbx_seq_one_letter_code
_entity_poly.pdbx_strand_id
1 'polypeptide(L)'
;MTTGTVARTDKCILCKLHYKKVRAPVNLPALNEIFAGLKGASILGGNPAKKDADRFSYWAACPKEVFEFRAGQKEPFEKLQKALDKYRFE
;
A
#
# COMPACT_ATOMS: atom_id res chain seq x y z
N MET A 1 10.67 7.65 -34.95
CA MET A 1 10.92 6.86 -33.72
C MET A 1 9.67 6.06 -33.44
N THR A 2 9.78 4.74 -33.54
CA THR A 2 8.66 3.81 -33.45
C THR A 2 8.36 3.56 -31.98
N THR A 3 7.23 4.05 -31.48
CA THR A 3 6.73 3.76 -30.14
C THR A 3 6.41 2.27 -30.06
N GLY A 4 7.30 1.51 -29.44
CA GLY A 4 7.06 0.10 -29.12
C GLY A 4 5.93 -0.01 -28.12
N THR A 5 4.76 -0.44 -28.60
CA THR A 5 3.65 -0.86 -27.74
C THR A 5 4.11 -2.06 -26.94
N VAL A 6 4.44 -1.86 -25.65
CA VAL A 6 4.67 -2.96 -24.72
C VAL A 6 3.36 -3.71 -24.59
N ALA A 7 3.33 -4.94 -25.11
CA ALA A 7 2.21 -5.84 -24.97
C ALA A 7 1.87 -5.98 -23.48
N ARG A 8 0.68 -5.51 -23.11
CA ARG A 8 0.13 -5.54 -21.77
C ARG A 8 -0.15 -7.00 -21.42
N THR A 9 0.79 -7.64 -20.74
CA THR A 9 0.51 -8.93 -20.11
C THR A 9 -0.41 -8.62 -18.93
N ASP A 10 -1.71 -8.82 -19.14
CA ASP A 10 -2.77 -8.81 -18.11
C ASP A 10 -2.59 -10.00 -17.15
N LYS A 11 -1.39 -10.14 -16.59
CA LYS A 11 -1.11 -11.11 -15.54
C LYS A 11 -1.69 -10.56 -14.24
N CYS A 12 -2.79 -11.16 -13.82
CA CYS A 12 -3.35 -11.00 -12.49
C CYS A 12 -2.25 -11.19 -11.42
N ILE A 13 -2.13 -10.22 -10.51
CA ILE A 13 -1.27 -10.28 -9.34
C ILE A 13 -2.08 -10.89 -8.21
N LEU A 14 -1.71 -12.09 -7.82
CA LEU A 14 -2.29 -12.78 -6.68
C LEU A 14 -1.70 -12.25 -5.37
N CYS A 15 -2.58 -11.90 -4.44
CA CYS A 15 -2.27 -11.35 -3.13
C CYS A 15 -2.62 -12.37 -2.06
N LYS A 16 -1.62 -12.83 -1.31
CA LYS A 16 -1.82 -13.75 -0.19
C LYS A 16 -1.85 -12.99 1.14
N LEU A 17 -2.85 -13.25 1.96
CA LEU A 17 -2.89 -12.72 3.31
C LEU A 17 -1.97 -13.53 4.23
N HIS A 18 -0.96 -12.86 4.78
CA HIS A 18 -0.11 -13.42 5.83
C HIS A 18 -0.48 -12.77 7.16
N TYR A 19 -0.84 -13.57 8.15
CA TYR A 19 -1.11 -13.09 9.50
C TYR A 19 -0.36 -13.93 10.53
N LYS A 20 0.11 -13.28 11.59
CA LYS A 20 0.77 -13.92 12.72
C LYS A 20 0.35 -13.22 14.00
N LYS A 21 -0.14 -13.99 14.98
CA LYS A 21 -0.42 -13.46 16.31
C LYS A 21 0.90 -13.31 17.07
N VAL A 22 1.22 -12.07 17.47
CA VAL A 22 2.35 -11.77 18.34
C VAL A 22 1.83 -11.63 19.77
N ARG A 23 2.47 -12.31 20.73
CA ARG A 23 2.10 -12.28 22.16
C ARG A 23 3.00 -11.39 23.02
N ALA A 24 4.02 -10.78 22.40
CA ALA A 24 4.91 -9.82 23.05
C ALA A 24 4.31 -8.41 23.00
N PRO A 25 4.62 -7.52 23.96
CA PRO A 25 4.25 -6.12 23.87
C PRO A 25 4.89 -5.48 22.63
N VAL A 26 4.10 -4.71 21.88
CA VAL A 26 4.58 -3.99 20.70
C VAL A 26 5.15 -2.64 21.14
N ASN A 27 6.43 -2.38 20.83
CA ASN A 27 7.04 -1.07 20.97
C ASN A 27 6.67 -0.22 19.73
N LEU A 28 5.58 0.54 19.83
CA LEU A 28 5.07 1.36 18.73
C LEU A 28 6.09 2.41 18.24
N PRO A 29 6.80 3.16 19.11
CA PRO A 29 7.87 4.05 18.67
C PRO A 29 8.93 3.34 17.82
N ALA A 30 9.44 2.19 18.28
CA ALA A 30 10.44 1.45 17.52
C ALA A 30 9.91 0.97 16.15
N LEU A 31 8.64 0.57 16.08
CA LEU A 31 8.02 0.18 14.81
C LEU A 31 7.87 1.38 13.86
N ASN A 32 7.54 2.55 14.38
CA ASN A 32 7.45 3.78 13.59
C ASN A 32 8.81 4.14 12.97
N GLU A 33 9.89 4.09 13.74
CA GLU A 33 11.24 4.38 13.24
C GLU A 33 11.64 3.42 12.11
N ILE A 34 11.36 2.13 12.28
CA ILE A 34 11.63 1.12 11.24
C ILE A 34 10.89 1.47 9.95
N PHE A 35 9.58 1.72 10.03
CA PHE A 35 8.78 2.01 8.83
C PHE A 35 9.09 3.37 8.22
N ALA A 36 9.39 4.40 9.03
CA ALA A 36 9.77 5.73 8.56
C ALA A 36 11.04 5.70 7.70
N GLY A 37 11.96 4.76 7.95
CA GLY A 37 13.14 4.54 7.13
C GLY A 37 12.89 3.84 5.79
N LEU A 38 11.68 3.34 5.54
CA LEU A 38 11.36 2.62 4.31
C LEU A 38 10.84 3.55 3.20
N LYS A 39 11.06 3.16 1.94
CA LYS A 39 10.59 3.92 0.79
C LYS A 39 9.06 3.99 0.75
N GLY A 40 8.50 5.21 0.69
CA GLY A 40 7.05 5.40 0.57
C GLY A 40 6.28 4.96 1.81
N ALA A 41 6.84 5.20 3.00
CA ALA A 41 6.22 4.88 4.27
C ALA A 41 4.87 5.60 4.47
N SER A 42 3.89 4.88 5.01
CA SER A 42 2.61 5.40 5.45
C SER A 42 2.24 4.76 6.78
N ILE A 43 2.04 5.60 7.80
CA ILE A 43 1.75 5.18 9.18
C ILE A 43 0.42 5.81 9.60
N LEU A 44 -0.57 4.98 9.89
CA LEU A 44 -1.90 5.39 10.36
C LEU A 44 -2.15 4.81 11.74
N GLY A 45 -2.34 5.67 12.75
CA GLY A 45 -2.66 5.22 14.10
C GLY A 45 -1.50 4.62 14.91
N GLY A 46 -0.24 4.74 14.46
CA GLY A 46 0.95 4.31 15.21
C GLY A 46 1.28 5.16 16.45
N ASN A 47 0.30 5.88 16.99
CA ASN A 47 0.44 6.77 18.14
C ASN A 47 -0.05 6.05 19.43
N PRO A 48 0.79 5.93 20.47
CA PRO A 48 0.39 5.38 21.76
C PRO A 48 -0.83 6.06 22.40
N ALA A 49 -1.02 7.37 22.16
CA ALA A 49 -2.16 8.11 22.68
C ALA A 49 -3.52 7.65 22.11
N LYS A 50 -3.49 6.93 20.97
CA LYS A 50 -4.67 6.37 20.30
C LYS A 50 -4.80 4.86 20.48
N LYS A 51 -3.96 4.24 21.31
CA LYS A 51 -3.90 2.78 21.51
C LYS A 51 -5.27 2.15 21.84
N ASP A 52 -6.14 2.88 22.52
CA ASP A 52 -7.47 2.42 22.94
C ASP A 52 -8.62 3.13 22.20
N ALA A 53 -8.31 4.04 21.26
CA ALA A 53 -9.31 4.84 20.55
C ALA A 53 -9.69 4.22 19.18
N ASP A 54 -8.73 3.60 18.50
CA ASP A 54 -8.90 3.03 17.17
C ASP A 54 -8.63 1.50 17.19
N ARG A 55 -9.43 0.70 16.46
CA ARG A 55 -9.31 -0.78 16.48
C ARG A 55 -8.01 -1.32 15.88
N PHE A 56 -7.40 -0.58 14.96
CA PHE A 56 -6.22 -1.00 14.22
C PHE A 56 -5.28 0.17 13.95
N SER A 57 -3.99 -0.09 14.07
CA SER A 57 -2.94 0.76 13.53
C SER A 57 -2.38 0.09 12.26
N TYR A 58 -2.08 0.89 11.24
CA TYR A 58 -1.58 0.43 9.96
C TYR A 58 -0.20 1.01 9.69
N TRP A 59 0.70 0.14 9.22
CA TRP A 59 2.00 0.53 8.68
C TRP A 59 2.11 -0.09 7.28
N ALA A 60 2.42 0.74 6.30
CA ALA A 60 2.65 0.33 4.92
C ALA A 60 3.94 1.00 4.41
N ALA A 61 4.68 0.30 3.56
CA ALA A 61 5.87 0.83 2.91
C ALA A 61 6.20 -0.01 1.68
N CYS A 62 7.16 0.47 0.89
CA CYS A 62 7.67 -0.20 -0.32
C CYS A 62 6.54 -0.59 -1.28
N PRO A 63 5.70 0.37 -1.74
CA PRO A 63 4.59 0.07 -2.63
C PRO A 63 5.08 -0.60 -3.91
N LYS A 64 4.37 -1.66 -4.33
CA LYS A 64 4.69 -2.38 -5.57
C LYS A 64 4.46 -1.51 -6.82
N GLU A 65 3.45 -0.64 -6.76
CA GLU A 65 3.10 0.33 -7.78
C GLU A 65 2.60 1.60 -7.09
N VAL A 66 2.91 2.77 -7.66
CA VAL A 66 2.35 4.06 -7.23
C VAL A 66 1.52 4.60 -8.38
N PHE A 67 0.23 4.84 -8.14
CA PHE A 67 -0.66 5.45 -9.11
C PHE A 67 -0.85 6.93 -8.77
N GLU A 68 -0.41 7.81 -9.68
CA GLU A 68 -0.54 9.25 -9.55
C GLU A 68 -1.37 9.80 -10.72
N PHE A 69 -2.20 10.80 -10.43
CA PHE A 69 -2.90 11.58 -11.45
C PHE A 69 -2.82 13.06 -11.11
N ARG A 70 -2.83 13.89 -12.15
CA ARG A 70 -2.74 15.35 -12.02
C ARG A 70 -4.12 15.98 -12.08
N ALA A 71 -4.25 17.19 -11.53
CA ALA A 71 -5.43 18.01 -11.73
C ALA A 71 -5.70 18.20 -13.24
N GLY A 72 -6.96 18.04 -13.65
CA GLY A 72 -7.38 18.16 -15.06
C GLY A 72 -7.08 16.93 -15.94
N GLN A 73 -6.49 15.87 -15.40
CA GLN A 73 -6.33 14.62 -16.13
C GLN A 73 -7.70 14.00 -16.45
N LYS A 74 -7.90 13.58 -17.70
CA LYS A 74 -9.11 12.84 -18.11
C LYS A 74 -9.15 11.46 -17.46
N GLU A 75 -10.34 11.10 -16.97
CA GLU A 75 -10.70 9.74 -16.49
C GLU A 75 -9.77 9.20 -15.38
N PRO A 76 -9.54 9.94 -14.28
CA PRO A 76 -8.62 9.50 -13.23
C PRO A 76 -9.14 8.26 -12.49
N PHE A 77 -10.47 8.14 -12.31
CA PHE A 77 -11.07 7.03 -11.56
C PHE A 77 -11.13 5.73 -12.37
N GLU A 78 -11.40 5.80 -13.67
CA GLU A 78 -11.35 4.63 -14.57
C GLU A 78 -9.92 4.08 -14.66
N LYS A 79 -8.92 4.95 -14.64
CA LYS A 79 -7.51 4.56 -14.59
C LYS A 79 -7.13 3.96 -13.24
N LEU A 80 -7.64 4.52 -12.14
CA LEU A 80 -7.47 3.94 -10.80
C LEU A 80 -8.08 2.54 -10.73
N GLN A 81 -9.30 2.36 -11.22
CA GLN A 81 -9.97 1.06 -11.27
C GLN A 81 -9.14 0.04 -12.06
N LYS A 82 -8.67 0.42 -13.26
CA LYS A 82 -7.78 -0.43 -14.07
C LYS A 82 -6.47 -0.79 -13.36
N ALA A 83 -5.94 0.09 -12.51
CA ALA A 83 -4.75 -0.19 -11.71
C ALA A 83 -5.05 -1.20 -10.60
N LEU A 84 -6.19 -1.04 -9.90
CA LEU A 84 -6.64 -1.94 -8.84
C LEU A 84 -7.06 -3.32 -9.35
N ASP A 85 -7.64 -3.40 -10.55
CA ASP A 85 -8.11 -4.65 -11.16
C ASP A 85 -7.01 -5.67 -11.44
N LYS A 86 -5.75 -5.22 -11.46
CA LYS A 86 -4.59 -6.10 -11.55
C LYS A 86 -4.44 -7.01 -10.33
N TYR A 87 -4.99 -6.63 -9.18
CA TYR A 87 -4.80 -7.31 -7.91
C TYR A 87 -6.04 -8.14 -7.55
N ARG A 88 -5.81 -9.40 -7.16
CA ARG A 88 -6.84 -10.32 -6.66
C ARG A 88 -6.31 -11.05 -5.44
N PHE A 89 -7.17 -11.31 -4.46
CA PHE A 89 -6.81 -12.20 -3.37
C PHE A 89 -6.73 -13.64 -3.87
N GLU A 90 -5.75 -14.38 -3.37
CA GLU A 90 -5.74 -15.85 -3.39
C GLU A 90 -6.83 -16.43 -2.48
#